data_AF-A0A821GZ08-F1
#
_entry.id   AF-A0A821GZ08-F1
#
_cell.length_a   1.000
_cell.length_b   1.000
_cell.length_c   1.000
_cell.angle_alpha   90.00
_cell.angle_beta   90.00
_cell.angle_gamma   90.00
#
_symmetry.space_group_name_H-M   'P 1'
#
loop_
_entity.id
_entity.type
_entity.pdbx_description
1 polymer ?
#
loop_
_entity_poly.entity_id
_entity_poly.type
_entity_poly.pdbx_seq_one_letter_code
_entity_poly.pdbx_strand_id
1 'polypeptide(L)'
;MMLDKNNRFLYGATKTQIFQVDLHDCNRFKTCSSCLSTQNPYCGWGTTINRCTIQQNENNDKRRFRWLQIYESCPTIIETAPVVISKGKSDRLHLKVASVPDDSTSKYFCSFALTSLLTETEENDTDTPIYISNAIKYENYITCYSPPPQALSNIAHDSIVIHLLYNDIILAEKNITFYDCSSYVT
;
A
#
# COMPACT_ATOMS: atom_id res chain seq x y z
N MET A 1 10.74 22.24 30.05
CA MET A 1 10.82 21.65 28.70
C MET A 1 11.24 22.76 27.74
N MET A 2 12.11 22.48 26.77
CA MET A 2 12.66 23.46 25.82
C MET A 2 12.81 22.83 24.44
N LEU A 3 12.53 23.61 23.39
CA LEU A 3 12.67 23.20 22.00
C LEU A 3 14.06 23.58 21.45
N ASP A 4 14.62 22.76 20.57
CA ASP A 4 15.88 23.07 19.89
C ASP A 4 15.70 24.15 18.81
N LYS A 5 16.82 24.69 18.28
CA LYS A 5 16.79 25.80 17.31
C LYS A 5 16.08 25.45 15.99
N ASN A 6 16.01 24.16 15.66
CA ASN A 6 15.45 23.68 14.40
C ASN A 6 14.05 23.06 14.57
N ASN A 7 13.44 23.18 15.75
CA ASN A 7 12.15 22.59 16.11
C ASN A 7 12.06 21.06 15.88
N ARG A 8 13.18 20.36 15.90
CA ARG A 8 13.27 18.91 15.72
C ARG A 8 13.21 18.16 17.05
N PHE A 9 13.83 18.71 18.10
CA PHE A 9 13.97 18.01 19.38
C PHE A 9 13.33 18.79 20.52
N LEU A 10 12.56 18.07 21.34
CA LEU A 10 12.06 18.56 22.62
C LEU A 10 12.93 18.00 23.75
N TYR A 11 13.56 18.90 24.50
CA TYR A 11 14.32 18.57 25.70
C TYR A 11 13.44 18.74 26.93
N GLY A 12 13.28 17.65 27.68
CA GLY A 12 12.60 17.63 28.97
C GLY A 12 13.56 17.25 30.09
N ALA A 13 13.28 17.72 31.30
CA ALA A 13 14.07 17.38 32.47
C ALA A 13 13.14 16.92 33.60
N THR A 14 13.59 15.92 34.33
CA THR A 14 13.00 15.46 35.59
C THR A 14 13.98 15.77 36.73
N LYS A 15 13.67 15.36 37.96
CA LYS A 15 14.59 15.55 39.11
C LYS A 15 15.93 14.84 38.94
N THR A 16 16.00 13.77 38.14
CA THR A 16 17.17 12.89 38.07
C THR A 16 17.78 12.75 36.67
N GLN A 17 17.07 13.17 35.62
CA GLN A 17 17.49 12.94 34.23
C GLN A 17 16.96 13.99 33.27
N ILE A 18 17.70 14.20 32.19
CA ILE A 18 17.30 14.97 31.00
C ILE A 18 17.01 13.98 29.89
N PHE A 19 15.89 14.18 29.18
CA PHE A 19 15.48 13.36 28.05
C PHE A 19 15.32 14.24 26.80
N GLN A 20 15.65 13.66 25.65
CA GLN A 20 15.52 14.27 24.32
C GLN A 20 14.50 13.47 23.52
N VAL A 21 13.50 14.15 22.97
CA VAL A 21 12.46 13.53 22.13
C VAL A 21 12.58 14.09 20.71
N ASP A 22 12.75 13.23 19.71
CA ASP A 22 12.64 13.63 18.29
C ASP A 22 11.16 13.77 17.91
N LEU A 23 10.75 14.98 17.53
CA LEU A 23 9.38 15.29 17.11
C LEU A 23 9.09 14.79 15.68
N HIS A 24 10.14 14.48 14.92
CA HIS A 24 10.10 14.16 13.49
C HIS A 24 10.33 12.67 13.19
N ASP A 25 10.25 11.80 14.21
CA ASP A 25 10.45 10.37 14.03
C ASP A 25 9.21 9.69 13.41
N CYS A 26 8.89 10.08 12.17
CA CYS A 26 7.79 9.54 11.37
C CYS A 26 8.14 8.15 10.79
N ASN A 27 9.43 7.85 10.60
CA ASN A 27 9.91 6.60 10.00
C ASN A 27 9.57 5.34 10.82
N ARG A 28 9.19 5.50 12.09
CA ARG A 28 8.68 4.42 12.94
C ARG A 28 7.37 3.83 12.41
N PHE A 29 6.56 4.60 11.68
CA PHE A 29 5.29 4.14 11.11
C PHE A 29 5.50 3.55 9.72
N LYS A 30 5.21 2.25 9.59
CA LYS A 30 5.49 1.48 8.37
C LYS A 30 4.30 1.38 7.42
N THR A 31 3.11 1.79 7.86
CA THR A 31 1.89 1.75 7.05
C THR A 31 1.24 3.11 6.98
N CYS A 32 0.52 3.39 5.89
CA CYS A 32 -0.21 4.65 5.73
C CYS A 32 -1.19 4.87 6.89
N SER A 33 -1.95 3.84 7.26
CA SER A 33 -2.91 3.92 8.36
C SER A 33 -2.24 4.24 9.69
N SER A 34 -1.12 3.57 10.02
CA SER A 34 -0.39 3.88 11.26
C SER A 34 0.23 5.28 11.24
N CYS A 35 0.72 5.75 10.10
CA CYS A 35 1.28 7.10 9.93
C CYS A 35 0.23 8.19 10.20
N LEU A 36 -0.94 8.11 9.54
CA LEU A 36 -1.97 9.15 9.62
C LEU A 36 -2.76 9.10 10.95
N SER A 37 -2.86 7.92 11.59
CA SER A 37 -3.55 7.77 12.88
C SER A 37 -2.84 8.49 14.04
N THR A 38 -1.56 8.85 13.88
CA THR A 38 -0.80 9.59 14.90
C THR A 38 -1.30 11.01 15.11
N GLN A 39 -1.97 11.57 14.10
CA GLN A 39 -2.35 12.97 14.05
C GLN A 39 -1.17 13.93 14.32
N ASN A 40 0.07 13.48 14.05
CA ASN A 40 1.25 14.31 14.22
C ASN A 40 1.37 15.28 13.03
N PRO A 41 1.31 16.60 13.22
CA PRO A 41 1.35 17.57 12.12
C PRO A 41 2.67 17.56 11.34
N TYR A 42 3.75 17.03 11.94
CA TYR A 42 5.03 16.88 11.25
C TYR A 42 5.07 15.66 10.33
N CYS A 43 4.18 14.68 10.51
CA CYS A 43 4.20 13.43 9.77
C CYS A 43 3.10 13.36 8.72
N GLY A 44 3.43 12.73 7.59
CA GLY A 44 2.49 12.43 6.54
C GLY A 44 3.02 11.34 5.62
N TRP A 45 2.14 10.79 4.81
CA TRP A 45 2.43 9.60 4.01
C TRP A 45 2.79 9.98 2.57
N GLY A 46 4.01 9.68 2.15
CA GLY A 46 4.40 9.82 0.74
C GLY A 46 3.90 8.63 -0.08
N THR A 47 2.79 8.77 -0.82
CA THR A 47 2.20 7.65 -1.57
C THR A 47 3.12 7.10 -2.66
N THR A 48 4.03 7.94 -3.18
CA THR A 48 4.97 7.58 -4.24
C THR A 48 6.32 7.12 -3.73
N ILE A 49 6.50 6.97 -2.42
CA ILE A 49 7.67 6.34 -1.78
C ILE A 49 7.28 5.27 -0.75
N ASN A 50 5.97 5.10 -0.50
CA ASN A 50 5.37 4.17 0.46
C ASN A 50 5.98 4.26 1.86
N ARG A 51 6.18 5.48 2.35
CA ARG A 51 6.83 5.75 3.63
C ARG A 51 6.19 6.95 4.33
N CYS A 52 6.17 6.87 5.66
CA CYS A 52 5.80 7.98 6.53
C CYS A 52 7.02 8.90 6.68
N THR A 53 6.91 10.14 6.24
CA THR A 53 8.01 11.10 6.27
C THR A 53 7.58 12.41 6.88
N ILE A 54 8.57 13.21 7.27
CA ILE A 54 8.30 14.63 7.49
C ILE A 54 7.88 15.30 6.19
N GLN A 55 7.15 16.42 6.32
CA GLN A 55 6.91 17.32 5.20
C GLN A 55 8.27 17.82 4.69
N GLN A 56 8.68 17.39 3.50
CA GLN A 56 9.89 17.95 2.86
C GLN A 56 9.55 19.30 2.23
N ASN A 57 10.41 20.29 2.45
CA ASN A 57 10.31 21.62 1.87
C ASN A 57 10.27 21.56 0.34
N GLU A 58 9.08 21.80 -0.22
CA GLU A 58 8.70 22.53 -1.44
C GLU A 58 9.52 22.45 -2.75
N ASN A 59 10.53 21.59 -2.90
CA ASN A 59 11.40 21.57 -4.09
C ASN A 59 11.25 20.34 -4.98
N ASN A 60 10.51 19.31 -4.56
CA ASN A 60 10.18 18.18 -5.42
C ASN A 60 8.79 18.39 -6.00
N ASP A 61 8.75 18.49 -7.33
CA ASP A 61 7.58 18.56 -8.22
C ASP A 61 6.28 18.12 -7.52
N LYS A 62 5.50 19.09 -7.01
CA LYS A 62 4.26 18.88 -6.21
C LYS A 62 3.25 17.95 -6.91
N ARG A 63 3.41 17.71 -8.22
CA ARG A 63 2.60 16.80 -9.03
C ARG A 63 2.98 15.32 -8.88
N ARG A 64 4.25 15.00 -8.59
CA ARG A 64 4.73 13.61 -8.48
C ARG A 64 4.83 13.10 -7.04
N PHE A 65 4.95 14.00 -6.06
CA PHE A 65 5.00 13.63 -4.65
C PHE A 65 3.69 14.00 -3.96
N ARG A 66 2.75 13.05 -3.89
CA ARG A 66 1.53 13.19 -3.10
C ARG A 66 1.84 12.80 -1.66
N TRP A 67 1.87 13.81 -0.78
CA TRP A 67 2.11 13.67 0.65
C TRP A 67 0.78 13.83 1.38
N LEU A 68 0.24 12.71 1.88
CA LEU A 68 -1.05 12.70 2.54
C LEU A 68 -0.91 13.22 3.97
N GLN A 69 -1.72 14.22 4.31
CA GLN A 69 -1.79 14.78 5.67
C GLN A 69 -2.92 14.13 6.49
N ILE A 70 -3.02 14.48 7.77
CA ILE A 70 -3.95 13.94 8.78
C ILE A 70 -5.43 13.91 8.39
N TYR A 71 -5.88 14.72 7.42
CA TYR A 71 -7.27 14.78 6.96
C TYR A 71 -7.53 13.99 5.68
N GLU A 72 -6.48 13.44 5.07
CA GLU A 72 -6.59 12.69 3.82
C GLU A 72 -6.67 11.19 4.09
N SER A 73 -7.24 10.46 3.14
CA SER A 73 -7.44 9.01 3.26
C SER A 73 -6.39 8.25 2.47
N CYS A 74 -5.87 7.17 3.06
CA CYS A 74 -4.93 6.25 2.42
C CYS A 74 -5.53 5.64 1.14
N PRO A 75 -4.73 5.41 0.09
CA PRO A 75 -5.21 4.71 -1.08
C PRO A 75 -5.70 3.32 -0.70
N THR A 76 -6.93 3.01 -1.06
CA THR A 76 -7.59 1.77 -0.63
C THR A 76 -8.42 1.20 -1.77
N ILE A 77 -8.32 -0.10 -2.02
CA ILE A 77 -9.18 -0.80 -2.97
C ILE A 77 -10.54 -1.01 -2.29
N ILE A 78 -11.55 -0.26 -2.72
CA ILE A 78 -12.90 -0.27 -2.12
C ILE A 78 -13.67 -1.49 -2.62
N GLU A 79 -13.72 -1.67 -3.93
CA GLU A 79 -14.54 -2.69 -4.59
C GLU A 79 -13.74 -3.41 -5.67
N THR A 80 -14.06 -4.68 -5.88
CA THR A 80 -13.50 -5.53 -6.94
C THR A 80 -14.66 -6.18 -7.67
N ALA A 81 -14.73 -6.01 -8.98
CA ALA A 81 -15.71 -6.67 -9.83
C ALA A 81 -14.99 -7.53 -10.89
N PRO A 82 -15.30 -8.83 -11.01
CA PRO A 82 -16.22 -9.60 -10.16
C PRO A 82 -15.70 -9.75 -8.71
N VAL A 83 -16.62 -9.96 -7.76
CA VAL A 83 -16.29 -10.17 -6.33
C VAL A 83 -15.62 -11.53 -6.13
N VAL A 84 -16.04 -12.52 -6.91
CA VAL A 84 -15.54 -13.90 -6.86
C VAL A 84 -14.91 -14.23 -8.21
N ILE A 85 -13.67 -14.73 -8.19
CA ILE A 85 -12.86 -14.91 -9.41
C ILE A 85 -12.65 -16.40 -9.65
N SER A 86 -12.89 -16.87 -10.87
CA SER A 86 -12.70 -18.29 -11.20
C SER A 86 -11.22 -18.65 -11.27
N LYS A 87 -10.81 -19.79 -10.70
CA LYS A 87 -9.49 -20.38 -10.94
C LYS A 87 -9.34 -20.95 -12.35
N GLY A 88 -10.44 -21.29 -13.01
CA GLY A 88 -10.43 -22.00 -14.30
C GLY A 88 -10.16 -21.13 -15.52
N LYS A 89 -10.18 -19.80 -15.38
CA LYS A 89 -9.89 -18.86 -16.47
C LYS A 89 -9.26 -17.57 -15.93
N SER A 90 -8.46 -16.91 -16.76
CA SER A 90 -8.09 -15.51 -16.51
C SER A 90 -9.30 -14.62 -16.81
N ASP A 91 -9.67 -13.77 -15.86
CA ASP A 91 -10.80 -12.85 -15.97
C ASP A 91 -10.33 -11.40 -15.83
N ARG A 92 -11.11 -10.47 -16.39
CA ARG A 92 -10.84 -9.04 -16.27
C ARG A 92 -11.42 -8.54 -14.95
N LEU A 93 -10.58 -7.94 -14.13
CA LEU A 93 -10.94 -7.34 -12.85
C LEU A 93 -11.10 -5.82 -13.01
N HIS A 94 -12.13 -5.28 -12.36
CA HIS A 94 -12.38 -3.85 -12.21
C HIS A 94 -12.21 -3.49 -10.73
N LEU A 95 -11.16 -2.72 -10.43
CA LEU A 95 -10.83 -2.27 -9.09
C LEU A 95 -11.27 -0.82 -8.92
N LYS A 96 -12.17 -0.56 -7.96
CA LYS A 96 -12.52 0.80 -7.55
C LYS A 96 -11.62 1.20 -6.40
N VAL A 97 -10.86 2.28 -6.57
CA VAL A 97 -9.78 2.64 -5.63
C VAL A 97 -9.96 4.09 -5.18
N ALA A 98 -9.95 4.29 -3.86
CA ALA A 98 -9.94 5.64 -3.26
C ALA A 98 -8.55 6.26 -3.34
N SER A 99 -8.50 7.60 -3.42
CA SER A 99 -7.27 8.40 -3.26
C SER A 99 -6.11 8.05 -4.20
N VAL A 100 -6.40 7.70 -5.46
CA VAL A 100 -5.37 7.36 -6.47
C VAL A 100 -4.66 8.61 -6.99
N PRO A 101 -3.35 8.55 -7.29
CA PRO A 101 -2.64 9.62 -7.99
C PRO A 101 -3.24 9.96 -9.36
N ASP A 102 -3.44 11.25 -9.65
CA ASP A 102 -3.89 11.75 -10.95
C ASP A 102 -2.69 12.14 -11.82
N ASP A 103 -2.04 11.10 -12.35
CA ASP A 103 -0.96 11.25 -13.31
C ASP A 103 -1.24 10.36 -14.53
N SER A 104 -1.27 10.98 -15.71
CA SER A 104 -1.49 10.29 -16.99
C SER A 104 -0.26 9.55 -17.51
N THR A 105 0.91 9.80 -16.91
CA THR A 105 2.18 9.19 -17.34
C THR A 105 2.58 7.95 -16.55
N SER A 106 1.91 7.70 -15.42
CA SER A 106 2.30 6.66 -14.49
C SER A 106 1.76 5.27 -14.84
N LYS A 107 2.54 4.24 -14.51
CA LYS A 107 2.23 2.84 -14.83
C LYS A 107 1.64 2.15 -13.61
N TYR A 108 0.48 1.52 -13.80
CA TYR A 108 -0.18 0.70 -12.78
C TYR A 108 0.02 -0.78 -13.07
N PHE A 109 0.15 -1.59 -12.03
CA PHE A 109 0.18 -3.04 -12.12
C PHE A 109 -0.66 -3.67 -11.01
N CYS A 110 -1.26 -4.83 -11.29
CA CYS A 110 -1.86 -5.67 -10.27
C CYS A 110 -0.90 -6.83 -10.01
N SER A 111 -0.42 -6.90 -8.77
CA SER A 111 0.43 -7.97 -8.28
C SER A 111 -0.39 -8.90 -7.39
N PHE A 112 -0.34 -10.19 -7.65
CA PHE A 112 -1.07 -11.21 -6.88
C PHE A 112 -0.07 -12.01 -6.07
N ALA A 113 -0.19 -11.99 -4.74
CA ALA A 113 0.70 -12.67 -3.82
C ALA A 113 -0.08 -13.55 -2.82
N LEU A 114 0.59 -14.52 -2.21
CA LEU A 114 0.00 -15.34 -1.14
C LEU A 114 0.07 -14.59 0.18
N THR A 115 -1.04 -14.49 0.92
CA THR A 115 -1.06 -13.87 2.25
C THR A 115 -0.14 -14.61 3.23
N SER A 116 0.08 -15.92 3.07
CA SER A 116 0.98 -16.70 3.93
C SER A 116 2.46 -16.42 3.70
N LEU A 117 2.83 -15.72 2.62
CA LEU A 117 4.20 -15.25 2.38
C LEU A 117 4.43 -13.84 2.94
N LEU A 118 3.36 -13.14 3.34
CA LEU A 118 3.44 -11.81 3.95
C LEU A 118 3.74 -11.84 5.46
N THR A 119 3.92 -13.02 6.06
CA THR A 119 4.28 -13.14 7.47
C THR A 119 5.76 -12.83 7.65
N GLU A 120 6.03 -11.59 8.08
CA GLU A 120 7.20 -11.09 8.81
C GLU A 120 8.30 -12.13 9.09
N THR A 121 9.12 -12.45 8.09
CA THR A 121 10.48 -12.93 8.32
C THR A 121 11.47 -11.94 7.76
N GLU A 122 12.35 -11.52 8.65
CA GLU A 122 13.37 -10.50 8.54
C GLU A 122 14.11 -10.51 7.18
N GLU A 123 14.09 -9.35 6.52
CA GLU A 123 15.16 -8.75 5.71
C GLU A 123 15.82 -9.54 4.55
N ASN A 124 15.48 -10.79 4.28
CA ASN A 124 15.96 -11.54 3.10
C ASN A 124 15.06 -12.74 2.81
N ASP A 125 13.87 -12.55 2.25
CA ASP A 125 13.35 -13.55 1.31
C ASP A 125 12.33 -12.94 0.34
N THR A 126 12.29 -13.53 -0.82
CA THR A 126 11.59 -13.06 -2.01
C THR A 126 10.08 -13.08 -1.83
N ASP A 127 9.49 -11.93 -1.47
CA ASP A 127 8.04 -11.65 -1.56
C ASP A 127 7.64 -11.57 -3.05
N THR A 128 7.78 -12.72 -3.71
CA THR A 128 7.68 -12.88 -5.14
C THR A 128 6.22 -13.04 -5.49
N PRO A 129 5.67 -12.14 -6.31
CA PRO A 129 4.29 -12.29 -6.71
C PRO A 129 4.13 -13.52 -7.59
N ILE A 130 3.03 -14.23 -7.37
CA ILE A 130 2.60 -15.36 -8.20
C ILE A 130 2.44 -14.90 -9.65
N TYR A 131 1.90 -13.70 -9.83
CA TYR A 131 1.57 -13.14 -11.12
C TYR A 131 1.47 -11.62 -11.04
N ILE A 132 1.97 -10.95 -12.08
CA ILE A 132 1.81 -9.51 -12.26
C ILE A 132 1.13 -9.28 -13.61
N SER A 133 0.03 -8.52 -13.62
CA SER A 133 -0.57 -8.00 -14.84
C SER A 133 -0.44 -6.49 -14.93
N ASN A 134 -0.30 -6.00 -16.16
CA ASN A 134 -0.42 -4.59 -16.43
C ASN A 134 -1.83 -4.11 -16.06
N ALA A 135 -1.92 -2.90 -15.52
CA ALA A 135 -3.18 -2.29 -15.17
C ALA A 135 -3.38 -0.97 -15.91
N ILE A 136 -4.63 -0.70 -16.28
CA ILE A 136 -5.04 0.51 -17.01
C ILE A 136 -5.97 1.30 -16.10
N LYS A 137 -5.62 2.56 -15.83
CA LYS A 137 -6.47 3.49 -15.09
C LYS A 137 -7.49 4.12 -16.03
N TYR A 138 -8.77 4.02 -15.66
CA TYR A 138 -9.88 4.81 -16.18
C TYR A 138 -10.28 5.87 -15.14
N GLU A 139 -11.25 6.72 -15.47
CA GLU A 139 -11.67 7.81 -14.57
C GLU A 139 -12.12 7.31 -13.18
N ASN A 140 -12.85 6.19 -13.12
CA ASN A 140 -13.48 5.70 -11.88
C ASN A 140 -12.98 4.32 -11.40
N TYR A 141 -12.16 3.63 -12.19
CA TYR A 141 -11.71 2.29 -11.87
C TYR A 141 -10.37 1.97 -12.56
N ILE A 142 -9.67 0.98 -12.03
CA ILE A 142 -8.45 0.42 -12.62
C ILE A 142 -8.77 -1.00 -13.08
N THR A 143 -8.38 -1.35 -14.31
CA THR A 143 -8.57 -2.71 -14.82
C THR A 143 -7.27 -3.47 -14.90
N CYS A 144 -7.31 -4.74 -14.52
CA CYS A 144 -6.21 -5.67 -14.71
C CYS A 144 -6.74 -7.10 -14.92
N TYR A 145 -5.86 -8.05 -15.20
CA TYR A 145 -6.24 -9.44 -15.42
C TYR A 145 -5.85 -10.31 -14.23
N SER A 146 -6.74 -11.23 -13.87
CA SER A 146 -6.45 -12.24 -12.84
C SER A 146 -5.39 -13.24 -13.34
N PRO A 147 -4.67 -13.92 -12.43
CA PRO A 147 -3.68 -14.91 -12.81
C PRO A 147 -4.28 -16.01 -13.69
N PRO A 148 -3.50 -16.54 -14.66
CA PRO A 148 -3.96 -17.65 -15.47
C PRO A 148 -4.04 -18.94 -14.63
N PRO A 149 -4.87 -19.93 -15.03
CA PRO A 149 -5.11 -21.15 -14.24
C PRO A 149 -3.83 -21.91 -13.85
N GLN A 150 -2.82 -21.89 -14.72
CA GLN A 150 -1.53 -22.54 -14.49
C GLN A 150 -0.81 -21.98 -13.26
N ALA A 151 -0.91 -20.67 -13.03
CA ALA A 151 -0.31 -19.98 -11.89
C ALA A 151 -1.06 -20.24 -10.58
N LEU A 152 -2.32 -20.71 -10.64
CA LEU A 152 -3.19 -20.96 -9.49
C LEU A 152 -3.31 -22.44 -9.11
N SER A 153 -2.72 -23.35 -9.90
CA SER A 153 -2.90 -24.81 -9.81
C SER A 153 -2.54 -25.42 -8.45
N ASN A 154 -1.53 -24.89 -7.75
CA ASN A 154 -1.05 -25.42 -6.47
C ASN A 154 -1.43 -24.55 -5.26
N ILE A 155 -2.33 -23.58 -5.43
CA ILE A 155 -2.63 -22.60 -4.40
C ILE A 155 -3.92 -22.97 -3.64
N ALA A 156 -3.81 -23.12 -2.32
CA ALA A 156 -4.94 -23.32 -1.41
C ALA A 156 -6.00 -22.21 -1.57
N HIS A 157 -7.26 -22.50 -1.27
CA HIS A 157 -8.39 -21.66 -1.68
C HIS A 157 -8.42 -20.22 -1.12
N ASP A 158 -7.70 -19.92 -0.03
CA ASP A 158 -8.19 -18.88 0.88
C ASP A 158 -7.28 -17.68 1.15
N SER A 159 -6.17 -17.48 0.42
CA SER A 159 -5.26 -16.39 0.82
C SER A 159 -4.44 -15.78 -0.31
N ILE A 160 -5.12 -15.21 -1.32
CA ILE A 160 -4.46 -14.34 -2.30
C ILE A 160 -4.80 -12.88 -1.96
N VAL A 161 -3.77 -12.05 -1.96
CA VAL A 161 -3.89 -10.60 -1.85
C VAL A 161 -3.55 -9.97 -3.20
N ILE A 162 -4.34 -8.97 -3.59
CA ILE A 162 -3.98 -8.07 -4.69
C ILE A 162 -3.23 -6.90 -4.09
N HIS A 163 -2.02 -6.64 -4.57
CA HIS A 163 -1.32 -5.37 -4.40
C HIS A 163 -1.46 -4.54 -5.69
N LEU A 164 -2.01 -3.34 -5.55
CA LEU A 164 -2.02 -2.35 -6.63
C LEU A 164 -0.70 -1.58 -6.58
N LEU A 165 0.12 -1.74 -7.62
CA LEU A 165 1.41 -1.05 -7.75
C LEU A 165 1.27 0.21 -8.60
N TYR A 166 2.01 1.25 -8.22
CA TYR A 166 2.23 2.49 -8.97
C TYR A 166 3.73 2.73 -9.08
N ASN A 167 4.28 2.66 -10.29
CA ASN A 167 5.72 2.77 -10.52
C ASN A 167 6.53 1.87 -9.54
N ASP A 168 6.12 0.59 -9.44
CA ASP A 168 6.71 -0.46 -8.60
C ASP A 168 6.49 -0.32 -7.07
N ILE A 169 5.64 0.61 -6.66
CA ILE A 169 5.34 0.87 -5.25
C ILE A 169 3.91 0.43 -4.92
N ILE A 170 3.74 -0.35 -3.84
CA ILE A 170 2.43 -0.76 -3.35
C ILE A 170 1.65 0.48 -2.88
N LEU A 171 0.56 0.79 -3.58
CA LEU A 171 -0.36 1.86 -3.19
C LEU A 171 -1.45 1.37 -2.24
N ALA A 172 -2.01 0.20 -2.55
CA ALA A 172 -3.16 -0.35 -1.85
C ALA A 172 -3.17 -1.86 -1.98
N GLU A 173 -3.76 -2.53 -1.00
CA GLU A 173 -3.86 -3.98 -0.95
C GLU A 173 -5.28 -4.42 -0.60
N LYS A 174 -5.66 -5.61 -1.06
CA LYS A 174 -6.96 -6.22 -0.72
C LYS A 174 -6.94 -7.73 -0.89
N ASN A 175 -7.48 -8.44 0.09
CA ASN A 175 -7.68 -9.88 0.03
C ASN A 175 -8.79 -10.22 -0.98
N ILE A 176 -8.55 -11.25 -1.78
CA ILE A 176 -9.50 -11.78 -2.74
C ILE A 176 -9.62 -13.30 -2.64
N THR A 177 -10.78 -13.81 -3.02
CA THR A 177 -11.06 -15.25 -2.99
C THR A 177 -11.23 -15.75 -4.41
N PHE A 178 -10.54 -16.85 -4.71
CA PHE A 178 -10.71 -17.56 -5.97
C PHE A 178 -11.53 -18.82 -5.75
N TYR A 179 -12.52 -19.03 -6.61
CA TYR A 179 -13.37 -20.22 -6.56
C TYR A 179 -12.97 -21.24 -7.63
N ASP A 180 -13.04 -22.53 -7.30
CA ASP A 180 -12.83 -23.63 -8.23
C ASP A 180 -14.17 -24.25 -8.61
N CYS A 181 -14.52 -24.25 -9.90
CA CYS A 181 -15.71 -24.96 -10.40
C CYS A 181 -15.54 -26.49 -10.33
N SER A 182 -14.30 -26.98 -10.36
CA SER A 182 -13.96 -28.39 -10.57
C SER A 182 -14.22 -29.23 -9.31
N SER A 183 -14.31 -28.60 -8.14
CA SER A 183 -14.61 -29.25 -6.86
C SER A 183 -16.10 -29.56 -6.66
N TYR A 184 -16.98 -29.10 -7.56
CA TYR A 184 -18.44 -29.28 -7.47
C TYR A 184 -19.03 -30.21 -8.54
N VAL A 185 -18.20 -30.94 -9.28
CA VAL A 185 -18.68 -31.92 -10.25
C VAL A 185 -18.98 -33.24 -9.53
N THR A 186 -20.21 -33.39 -9.04
CA THR A 186 -20.84 -34.68 -8.66
C THR A 186 -21.50 -35.34 -9.85
#